data_AF-I1RG10-F1
#
_entry.id   AF-I1RG10-F1
#
_cell.length_a   1.000
_cell.length_b   1.000
_cell.length_c   1.000
_cell.angle_alpha   90.00
_cell.angle_beta   90.00
_cell.angle_gamma   90.00
#
_symmetry.space_group_name_H-M   'P 1'
#
loop_
_entity.id
_entity.type
_entity.pdbx_description
1 polymer ?
#
loop_
_entity_poly.entity_id
_entity_poly.type
_entity_poly.pdbx_seq_one_letter_code
_entity_poly.pdbx_strand_id
1 'polypeptide(L)'
;MRSFALLALVGPLAVSAASGSGHSTRYWDCCKPSCSWSGKAKVSAPALTCDKKDNPITNLNAVNGCESGGSAFACTNYSPWAVNDDLAYGFTATKLAGGTEASWCCACYALTFTTGPVKGKKMIVQSTNTGGDLGDNHFDLMMPGGGVGIFDGCTSEFGKPLGGAQYGGISSRSQCDSFPELLKDGCHWRFDWFKNADNPDFTFEQVQCPKELLAISGCKRDDDSSFPAFKGNTTPSNAKPSGEKSAAAAQPQKTEQAAPVVQKPSTKAATEPIATKPATVKPAPVKPAPVKPAPVKPAPVKPTKVVNKPKTTSKVGGTKTRGKCPATKPTKPAAPQKSAVAIYHQCGGSKSAYPDGSLSCASGSKCVKMNDYYSQCVPN
;
A
#
# COMPACT_ATOMS: atom_id res chain seq x y z
N MET A 1 -13.60 -48.91 40.51
CA MET A 1 -12.97 -47.58 40.35
C MET A 1 -13.76 -46.80 39.31
N ARG A 2 -14.47 -45.75 39.71
CA ARG A 2 -15.22 -44.89 38.78
C ARG A 2 -14.25 -43.85 38.21
N SER A 3 -13.89 -43.99 36.93
CA SER A 3 -13.10 -43.01 36.21
C SER A 3 -13.92 -41.74 36.01
N PHE A 4 -13.53 -40.65 36.67
CA PHE A 4 -13.98 -39.31 36.36
C PHE A 4 -13.14 -38.79 35.18
N ALA A 5 -13.75 -38.69 34.01
CA ALA A 5 -13.18 -37.96 32.89
C ALA A 5 -13.25 -36.45 33.21
N LEU A 6 -12.09 -35.82 33.44
CA LEU A 6 -11.97 -34.37 33.44
C LEU A 6 -12.17 -33.88 32.00
N LEU A 7 -13.32 -33.29 31.69
CA LEU A 7 -13.46 -32.41 30.53
C LEU A 7 -12.74 -31.09 30.87
N ALA A 8 -11.55 -30.88 30.30
CA ALA A 8 -10.95 -29.56 30.26
C ALA A 8 -11.78 -28.70 29.29
N LEU A 9 -12.56 -27.75 29.82
CA LEU A 9 -13.14 -26.68 29.01
C LEU A 9 -11.99 -25.79 28.52
N VAL A 10 -11.58 -26.00 27.26
CA VAL A 10 -10.75 -25.05 26.54
C VAL A 10 -11.66 -23.86 26.18
N GLY A 11 -11.69 -22.84 27.03
CA GLY A 11 -12.31 -21.56 26.71
C GLY A 11 -11.61 -20.92 25.50
N PRO A 12 -12.30 -20.11 24.69
CA PRO A 12 -11.66 -19.40 23.60
C PRO A 12 -10.53 -18.53 24.15
N LEU A 13 -9.31 -18.73 23.64
CA LEU A 13 -8.19 -17.83 23.87
C LEU A 13 -8.63 -16.43 23.41
N ALA A 14 -8.81 -15.51 24.35
CA ALA A 14 -9.06 -14.12 24.03
C ALA A 14 -7.83 -13.59 23.28
N VAL A 15 -7.96 -13.39 21.98
CA VAL A 15 -6.94 -12.71 21.18
C VAL A 15 -7.01 -11.23 21.57
N SER A 16 -6.00 -10.75 22.29
CA SER A 16 -5.90 -9.33 22.62
C SER A 16 -5.55 -8.55 21.35
N ALA A 17 -6.46 -7.68 20.90
CA ALA A 17 -6.22 -6.74 19.81
C ALA A 17 -5.04 -5.82 20.17
N ALA A 18 -4.01 -5.77 19.31
CA ALA A 18 -2.93 -4.82 19.50
C ALA A 18 -3.49 -3.39 19.46
N SER A 19 -3.19 -2.59 20.47
CA SER A 19 -3.64 -1.21 20.57
C SER A 19 -2.63 -0.37 21.34
N GLY A 20 -2.70 0.94 21.20
CA GLY A 20 -1.80 1.84 21.92
C GLY A 20 -1.70 3.21 21.27
N SER A 21 -0.65 3.94 21.67
CA SER A 21 -0.20 5.15 20.98
C SER A 21 0.95 4.80 20.04
N GLY A 22 1.09 5.55 18.95
CA GLY A 22 2.12 5.33 17.96
C GLY A 22 2.54 6.61 17.25
N HIS A 23 3.64 6.50 16.52
CA HIS A 23 4.24 7.56 15.72
C HIS A 23 4.09 7.23 14.24
N SER A 24 3.85 8.23 13.40
CA SER A 24 3.82 8.04 11.95
C SER A 24 5.04 8.64 11.25
N THR A 25 5.39 8.04 10.13
CA THR A 25 6.13 8.70 9.06
C THR A 25 5.38 8.51 7.74
N ARG A 26 6.01 8.89 6.63
CA ARG A 26 5.48 8.75 5.28
C ARG A 26 6.57 8.22 4.36
N TYR A 27 6.23 7.29 3.49
CA TYR A 27 7.17 6.76 2.51
C TYR A 27 6.49 6.27 1.23
N TRP A 28 7.30 6.18 0.17
CA TRP A 28 7.02 5.40 -1.03
C TRP A 28 8.35 5.09 -1.72
N ASP A 29 8.87 3.89 -1.50
CA ASP A 29 10.16 3.43 -2.01
C ASP A 29 10.05 2.52 -3.26
N CYS A 30 8.81 2.18 -3.63
CA CYS A 30 8.45 1.24 -4.68
C CYS A 30 8.89 -0.22 -4.45
N CYS A 31 9.54 -0.52 -3.32
CA CYS A 31 10.05 -1.85 -3.04
C CYS A 31 8.93 -2.88 -2.92
N LYS A 32 9.24 -4.14 -3.22
CA LYS A 32 8.37 -5.26 -2.86
C LYS A 32 8.13 -5.25 -1.33
N PRO A 33 6.89 -5.14 -0.85
CA PRO A 33 6.58 -5.14 0.57
C PRO A 33 6.97 -6.46 1.25
N SER A 34 7.39 -6.42 2.51
CA SER A 34 7.87 -7.61 3.21
C SER A 34 6.79 -8.68 3.40
N CYS A 35 5.52 -8.30 3.55
CA CYS A 35 4.40 -9.23 3.69
C CYS A 35 3.98 -9.88 2.36
N SER A 36 4.63 -9.52 1.25
CA SER A 36 4.46 -10.17 -0.07
C SER A 36 5.29 -11.44 -0.23
N TRP A 37 6.13 -11.78 0.75
CA TRP A 37 6.87 -13.04 0.78
C TRP A 37 6.03 -14.14 1.44
N SER A 38 6.09 -15.35 0.88
CA SER A 38 5.46 -16.54 1.48
C SER A 38 6.02 -16.83 2.88
N GLY A 39 5.16 -17.33 3.77
CA GLY A 39 5.57 -17.79 5.10
C GLY A 39 5.79 -16.69 6.14
N LYS A 40 5.50 -15.42 5.82
CA LYS A 40 5.64 -14.30 6.76
C LYS A 40 4.54 -14.27 7.84
N ALA A 41 3.33 -14.68 7.49
CA ALA A 41 2.20 -14.81 8.40
C ALA A 41 1.21 -15.88 7.90
N LYS A 42 0.23 -16.24 8.74
CA LYS A 42 -0.89 -17.12 8.37
C LYS A 42 -1.97 -16.30 7.67
N VAL A 43 -1.98 -16.37 6.35
CA VAL A 43 -2.80 -15.54 5.47
C VAL A 43 -3.33 -16.35 4.29
N SER A 44 -4.43 -15.89 3.70
CA SER A 44 -5.05 -16.48 2.49
C SER A 44 -4.08 -16.55 1.30
N ALA A 45 -3.29 -15.49 1.13
CA ALA A 45 -2.18 -15.35 0.19
C ALA A 45 -1.29 -14.20 0.69
N PRO A 46 0.02 -14.16 0.38
CA PRO A 46 0.85 -12.99 0.67
C PRO A 46 0.33 -11.73 -0.02
N ALA A 47 0.70 -10.56 0.50
CA ALA A 47 0.32 -9.29 -0.11
C ALA A 47 0.77 -9.23 -1.57
N LEU A 48 -0.12 -8.80 -2.45
CA LEU A 48 0.13 -8.69 -3.88
C LEU A 48 1.35 -7.78 -4.17
N THR A 49 2.04 -8.08 -5.27
CA THR A 49 3.11 -7.26 -5.84
C THR A 49 2.82 -7.06 -7.32
N CYS A 50 3.45 -6.05 -7.91
CA CYS A 50 3.26 -5.71 -9.31
C CYS A 50 4.60 -5.65 -10.07
N ASP A 51 4.54 -5.79 -11.39
CA ASP A 51 5.67 -5.49 -12.27
C ASP A 51 5.78 -3.98 -12.54
N LYS A 52 6.78 -3.55 -13.30
CA LYS A 52 7.02 -2.12 -13.65
C LYS A 52 5.86 -1.44 -14.39
N LYS A 53 4.87 -2.20 -14.87
CA LYS A 53 3.69 -1.72 -15.57
C LYS A 53 2.43 -1.82 -14.70
N ASP A 54 2.62 -2.02 -13.40
CA ASP A 54 1.56 -2.21 -12.42
C ASP A 54 0.67 -3.44 -12.66
N ASN A 55 1.20 -4.47 -13.35
CA ASN A 55 0.46 -5.73 -13.49
C ASN A 55 0.72 -6.61 -12.27
N PRO A 56 -0.32 -7.16 -11.63
CA PRO A 56 -0.17 -8.14 -10.56
C PRO A 56 0.71 -9.32 -10.96
N ILE A 57 1.72 -9.63 -10.13
CA ILE A 57 2.58 -10.80 -10.33
C ILE A 57 2.16 -11.95 -9.42
N THR A 58 2.08 -13.15 -9.99
CA THR A 58 1.74 -14.38 -9.26
C THR A 58 2.97 -15.09 -8.70
N ASN A 59 4.16 -14.79 -9.22
CA ASN A 59 5.41 -15.35 -8.73
C ASN A 59 5.82 -14.68 -7.42
N LEU A 60 5.44 -15.31 -6.29
CA LEU A 60 5.79 -14.84 -4.95
C LEU A 60 7.29 -14.80 -4.67
N ASN A 61 8.11 -15.51 -5.46
CA ASN A 61 9.57 -15.51 -5.36
C ASN A 61 10.24 -14.50 -6.30
N ALA A 62 9.48 -13.67 -7.01
CA ALA A 62 10.05 -12.59 -7.82
C ALA A 62 10.91 -11.67 -6.94
N VAL A 63 12.10 -11.36 -7.43
CA VAL A 63 13.12 -10.59 -6.73
C VAL A 63 12.62 -9.16 -6.52
N ASN A 64 12.87 -8.62 -5.33
CA ASN A 64 12.47 -7.27 -4.95
C ASN A 64 13.08 -6.25 -5.92
N GLY A 65 12.28 -5.33 -6.46
CA GLY A 65 12.71 -4.26 -7.37
C GLY A 65 13.77 -3.32 -6.80
N CYS A 66 13.93 -3.30 -5.47
CA CYS A 66 14.99 -2.59 -4.76
C CYS A 66 16.31 -3.39 -4.66
N GLU A 67 16.32 -4.62 -5.17
CA GLU A 67 17.51 -5.45 -5.32
C GLU A 67 17.95 -5.50 -6.78
N SER A 68 19.24 -5.78 -7.00
CA SER A 68 19.80 -5.88 -8.36
C SER A 68 19.10 -6.97 -9.17
N GLY A 69 18.58 -6.62 -10.34
CA GLY A 69 17.83 -7.53 -11.20
C GLY A 69 16.39 -7.79 -10.76
N GLY A 70 15.89 -7.05 -9.76
CA GLY A 70 14.52 -7.11 -9.26
C GLY A 70 13.45 -6.78 -10.29
N SER A 71 12.29 -7.41 -10.14
CA SER A 71 11.13 -7.21 -11.02
C SER A 71 9.80 -7.07 -10.28
N ALA A 72 9.80 -7.17 -8.95
CA ALA A 72 8.61 -7.04 -8.12
C ALA A 72 8.62 -5.74 -7.32
N PHE A 73 7.56 -4.95 -7.47
CA PHE A 73 7.38 -3.64 -6.86
C PHE A 73 6.08 -3.62 -6.03
N ALA A 74 5.94 -2.61 -5.18
CA ALA A 74 4.64 -2.31 -4.57
C ALA A 74 3.65 -1.90 -5.66
N CYS A 75 2.45 -2.48 -5.66
CA CYS A 75 1.41 -2.06 -6.60
C CYS A 75 0.99 -0.61 -6.33
N THR A 76 0.75 0.16 -7.39
CA THR A 76 0.40 1.59 -7.27
C THR A 76 -0.91 1.81 -6.52
N ASN A 77 -1.81 0.83 -6.57
CA ASN A 77 -3.06 0.82 -5.81
C ASN A 77 -2.89 0.59 -4.29
N TYR A 78 -1.66 0.43 -3.79
CA TYR A 78 -1.34 0.58 -2.35
C TYR A 78 -1.30 2.06 -1.91
N SER A 79 -1.64 2.98 -2.82
CA SER A 79 -1.88 4.38 -2.51
C SER A 79 -3.06 4.57 -1.53
N PRO A 80 -3.00 5.59 -0.66
CA PRO A 80 -4.08 5.90 0.27
C PRO A 80 -5.20 6.68 -0.43
N TRP A 81 -6.42 6.58 0.09
CA TRP A 81 -7.57 7.34 -0.41
C TRP A 81 -8.52 7.77 0.70
N ALA A 82 -9.24 8.86 0.45
CA ALA A 82 -10.31 9.33 1.33
C ALA A 82 -11.59 8.53 1.04
N VAL A 83 -12.21 7.99 2.08
CA VAL A 83 -13.58 7.45 2.03
C VAL A 83 -14.54 8.63 2.14
N ASN A 84 -14.37 9.43 3.18
CA ASN A 84 -15.06 10.70 3.39
C ASN A 84 -14.10 11.71 4.05
N ASP A 85 -14.62 12.86 4.48
CA ASP A 85 -13.77 13.90 5.05
C ASP A 85 -13.09 13.46 6.36
N ASP A 86 -13.64 12.49 7.09
CA ASP A 86 -13.15 12.05 8.40
C ASP A 86 -12.46 10.68 8.39
N LEU A 87 -12.61 9.91 7.31
CA LEU A 87 -12.07 8.57 7.16
C LEU A 87 -11.27 8.41 5.87
N ALA A 88 -10.06 7.88 5.99
CA ALA A 88 -9.25 7.38 4.87
C ALA A 88 -8.91 5.90 5.04
N TYR A 89 -8.60 5.24 3.94
CA TYR A 89 -7.99 3.90 3.92
C TYR A 89 -6.61 3.97 3.27
N GLY A 90 -5.74 3.01 3.60
CA GLY A 90 -4.43 2.89 2.96
C GLY A 90 -3.60 1.74 3.48
N PHE A 91 -2.29 1.82 3.23
CA PHE A 91 -1.33 0.78 3.55
C PHE A 91 -0.15 1.38 4.31
N THR A 92 0.59 0.54 5.02
CA THR A 92 1.66 1.00 5.91
C THR A 92 2.73 -0.07 6.07
N ALA A 93 3.96 0.37 6.34
CA ALA A 93 4.93 -0.47 7.05
C ALA A 93 4.68 -0.34 8.56
N THR A 94 4.77 -1.44 9.31
CA THR A 94 4.54 -1.41 10.77
C THR A 94 5.69 -2.01 11.55
N LYS A 95 5.94 -1.43 12.73
CA LYS A 95 6.75 -2.03 13.78
C LYS A 95 5.99 -1.90 15.10
N LEU A 96 5.48 -3.01 15.62
CA LEU A 96 4.70 -3.01 16.87
C LEU A 96 5.51 -3.55 18.04
N ALA A 97 5.35 -2.92 19.21
CA ALA A 97 5.94 -3.40 20.45
C ALA A 97 5.49 -4.84 20.74
N GLY A 98 6.44 -5.72 21.02
CA GLY A 98 6.15 -7.14 21.32
C GLY A 98 5.59 -7.96 20.15
N GLY A 99 5.48 -7.37 18.95
CA GLY A 99 5.01 -8.04 17.75
C GLY A 99 6.14 -8.59 16.88
N THR A 100 5.75 -9.38 15.89
CA THR A 100 6.59 -9.82 14.77
C THR A 100 5.83 -9.72 13.45
N GLU A 101 6.51 -9.93 12.31
CA GLU A 101 5.84 -10.01 11.00
C GLU A 101 4.68 -11.01 11.00
N ALA A 102 4.82 -12.13 11.72
CA ALA A 102 3.75 -13.12 11.84
C ALA A 102 2.48 -12.56 12.51
N SER A 103 2.62 -11.57 13.38
CA SER A 103 1.50 -10.93 14.08
C SER A 103 0.88 -9.76 13.32
N TRP A 104 1.68 -8.95 12.60
CA TRP A 104 1.16 -7.73 11.95
C TRP A 104 0.96 -7.87 10.44
N CYS A 105 1.66 -8.79 9.75
CA CYS A 105 1.51 -8.86 8.30
C CYS A 105 0.05 -9.13 7.93
N CYS A 106 -0.45 -8.23 7.08
CA CYS A 106 -1.83 -8.14 6.59
C CYS A 106 -2.90 -7.87 7.64
N ALA A 107 -2.52 -7.53 8.88
CA ALA A 107 -3.45 -7.03 9.88
C ALA A 107 -3.87 -5.60 9.54
N CYS A 108 -5.08 -5.22 9.97
CA CYS A 108 -5.57 -3.86 9.83
C CYS A 108 -5.65 -3.15 11.18
N TYR A 109 -5.40 -1.83 11.14
CA TYR A 109 -5.39 -0.98 12.32
C TYR A 109 -6.20 0.28 12.04
N ALA A 110 -7.11 0.62 12.95
CA ALA A 110 -7.81 1.89 12.93
C ALA A 110 -6.99 2.92 13.71
N LEU A 111 -6.40 3.86 12.98
CA LEU A 111 -5.64 4.97 13.53
C LEU A 111 -6.59 6.14 13.81
N THR A 112 -6.41 6.82 14.94
CA THR A 112 -7.02 8.11 15.23
C THR A 112 -5.91 9.11 15.49
N PHE A 113 -5.72 10.07 14.59
CA PHE A 113 -4.64 11.05 14.72
C PHE A 113 -4.86 11.96 15.92
N THR A 114 -3.81 12.20 16.70
CA THR A 114 -3.85 12.99 17.95
C THR A 114 -3.14 14.33 17.82
N THR A 115 -2.28 14.50 16.80
CA THR A 115 -1.55 15.74 16.53
C THR A 115 -1.64 16.15 15.05
N GLY A 116 -1.13 17.35 14.73
CA GLY A 116 -1.11 17.89 13.37
C GLY A 116 -2.48 18.35 12.83
N PRO A 117 -2.54 18.79 11.56
CA PRO A 117 -3.76 19.33 10.94
C PRO A 117 -4.85 18.28 10.69
N VAL A 118 -4.54 17.00 10.89
CA VAL A 118 -5.48 15.87 10.75
C VAL A 118 -5.96 15.31 12.09
N LYS A 119 -5.64 15.97 13.20
CA LYS A 119 -6.10 15.57 14.54
C LYS A 119 -7.60 15.28 14.55
N GLY A 120 -7.98 14.11 15.09
CA GLY A 120 -9.35 13.63 15.17
C GLY A 120 -9.83 12.82 13.96
N LYS A 121 -9.16 12.95 12.80
CA LYS A 121 -9.44 12.11 11.62
C LYS A 121 -8.98 10.68 11.87
N LYS A 122 -9.61 9.75 11.15
CA LYS A 122 -9.35 8.33 11.26
C LYS A 122 -8.79 7.77 9.95
N MET A 123 -7.87 6.84 10.07
CA MET A 123 -7.34 6.11 8.91
C MET A 123 -7.31 4.62 9.24
N ILE A 124 -7.90 3.77 8.41
CA ILE A 124 -7.71 2.31 8.52
C ILE A 124 -6.61 1.91 7.57
N VAL A 125 -5.57 1.28 8.11
CA VAL A 125 -4.40 0.87 7.33
C VAL A 125 -4.22 -0.64 7.41
N GLN A 126 -3.82 -1.26 6.30
CA GLN A 126 -3.32 -2.62 6.29
C GLN A 126 -1.79 -2.63 6.32
N SER A 127 -1.21 -3.41 7.23
CA SER A 127 0.23 -3.63 7.28
C SER A 127 0.67 -4.56 6.15
N THR A 128 1.46 -4.02 5.20
CA THR A 128 2.00 -4.78 4.06
C THR A 128 3.53 -4.89 4.11
N ASN A 129 4.17 -4.14 5.00
CA ASN A 129 5.62 -4.10 5.14
C ASN A 129 6.04 -3.96 6.61
N THR A 130 7.33 -4.12 6.87
CA THR A 130 7.94 -3.88 8.19
C THR A 130 8.92 -2.71 8.11
N GLY A 131 8.74 -1.72 8.99
CA GLY A 131 9.70 -0.63 9.19
C GLY A 131 10.82 -1.06 10.15
N GLY A 132 11.82 -1.78 9.65
CA GLY A 132 12.85 -2.41 10.49
C GLY A 132 13.76 -1.43 11.26
N ASP A 133 13.86 -0.20 10.77
CA ASP A 133 14.63 0.93 11.29
C ASP A 133 13.83 1.83 12.25
N LEU A 134 12.55 1.53 12.44
CA LEU A 134 11.62 2.36 13.18
C LEU A 134 11.50 1.94 14.65
N GLY A 135 11.09 2.88 15.50
CA GLY A 135 10.79 2.61 16.90
C GLY A 135 9.56 1.72 17.08
N ASP A 136 9.28 1.34 18.33
CA ASP A 136 8.08 0.58 18.65
C ASP A 136 6.80 1.40 18.39
N ASN A 137 5.76 0.72 17.94
CA ASN A 137 4.47 1.28 17.53
C ASN A 137 4.56 2.36 16.44
N HIS A 138 5.49 2.17 15.50
CA HIS A 138 5.66 3.06 14.36
C HIS A 138 4.92 2.55 13.13
N PHE A 139 4.18 3.46 12.49
CA PHE A 139 3.45 3.22 11.24
C PHE A 139 4.00 4.15 10.14
N ASP A 140 4.76 3.60 9.21
CA ASP A 140 5.23 4.35 8.05
C ASP A 140 4.18 4.29 6.94
N LEU A 141 3.44 5.38 6.77
CA LEU A 141 2.27 5.41 5.90
C LEU A 141 2.70 5.44 4.43
N MET A 142 2.20 4.49 3.63
CA MET A 142 2.46 4.46 2.20
C MET A 142 1.72 5.63 1.55
N MET A 143 2.46 6.60 1.01
CA MET A 143 1.89 7.69 0.22
C MET A 143 2.90 8.11 -0.86
N PRO A 144 2.53 8.04 -2.16
CA PRO A 144 3.43 8.43 -3.24
C PRO A 144 4.02 9.83 -3.04
N GLY A 145 5.34 9.92 -3.11
CA GLY A 145 6.06 11.18 -2.87
C GLY A 145 6.29 11.48 -1.39
N GLY A 146 6.07 10.52 -0.48
CA GLY A 146 6.46 10.59 0.93
C GLY A 146 7.97 10.50 1.19
N GLY A 147 8.74 10.11 0.17
CA GLY A 147 10.19 9.89 0.26
C GLY A 147 10.51 8.40 0.12
N VAL A 148 11.61 8.10 -0.57
CA VAL A 148 12.05 6.72 -0.82
C VAL A 148 12.77 6.12 0.40
N GLY A 149 13.28 6.97 1.30
CA GLY A 149 14.00 6.51 2.48
C GLY A 149 15.32 5.84 2.12
N ILE A 150 15.58 4.66 2.69
CA ILE A 150 16.86 3.94 2.54
C ILE A 150 17.03 3.37 1.13
N PHE A 151 15.95 2.93 0.49
CA PHE A 151 15.97 2.23 -0.79
C PHE A 151 15.23 3.04 -1.86
N ASP A 152 15.78 3.11 -3.07
CA ASP A 152 15.10 3.74 -4.21
C ASP A 152 14.80 2.68 -5.28
N GLY A 153 13.69 1.96 -5.10
CA GLY A 153 13.13 1.10 -6.14
C GLY A 153 12.43 1.88 -7.24
N CYS A 154 12.02 3.12 -6.97
CA CYS A 154 11.23 3.90 -7.91
C CYS A 154 12.03 4.29 -9.16
N THR A 155 13.32 4.59 -8.99
CA THR A 155 14.22 4.81 -10.13
C THR A 155 14.32 3.57 -11.01
N SER A 156 14.36 2.36 -10.44
CA SER A 156 14.42 1.12 -11.22
C SER A 156 13.07 0.77 -11.85
N GLU A 157 11.95 1.09 -11.18
CA GLU A 157 10.59 0.85 -11.65
C GLU A 157 10.23 1.74 -12.84
N PHE A 158 10.33 3.05 -12.66
CA PHE A 158 9.84 4.06 -13.61
C PHE A 158 10.94 4.64 -14.51
N GLY A 159 12.19 4.19 -14.33
CA GLY A 159 13.35 4.69 -15.08
C GLY A 159 13.82 6.09 -14.67
N LYS A 160 13.23 6.68 -13.63
CA LYS A 160 13.58 7.98 -13.07
C LYS A 160 13.13 8.07 -11.60
N PRO A 161 13.78 8.90 -10.77
CA PRO A 161 13.29 9.21 -9.43
C PRO A 161 11.90 9.86 -9.49
N LEU A 162 11.05 9.61 -8.49
CA LEU A 162 9.77 10.33 -8.33
C LEU A 162 9.96 11.81 -7.98
N GLY A 163 11.16 12.20 -7.53
CA GLY A 163 11.51 13.54 -7.08
C GLY A 163 11.23 13.77 -5.59
N GLY A 164 11.57 14.97 -5.11
CA GLY A 164 11.52 15.31 -3.69
C GLY A 164 12.77 14.91 -2.91
N ALA A 165 12.77 15.19 -1.61
CA ALA A 165 13.83 14.78 -0.70
C ALA A 165 13.81 13.26 -0.45
N GLN A 166 14.97 12.68 -0.17
CA GLN A 166 15.09 11.25 0.15
C GLN A 166 14.16 10.84 1.31
N TYR A 167 14.12 11.64 2.38
CA TYR A 167 13.21 11.50 3.50
C TYR A 167 12.21 12.66 3.49
N GLY A 168 10.91 12.36 3.64
CA GLY A 168 9.83 13.35 3.61
C GLY A 168 9.35 13.74 2.20
N GLY A 169 10.13 13.41 1.16
CA GLY A 169 9.70 13.46 -0.23
C GLY A 169 9.44 14.86 -0.77
N ILE A 170 8.38 15.02 -1.56
CA ILE A 170 8.02 16.31 -2.17
C ILE A 170 7.49 17.30 -1.12
N SER A 171 7.55 18.60 -1.43
CA SER A 171 7.17 19.68 -0.51
C SER A 171 5.93 20.47 -0.96
N SER A 172 5.45 20.25 -2.18
CA SER A 172 4.28 20.94 -2.73
C SER A 172 3.40 20.03 -3.57
N ARG A 173 2.08 20.27 -3.51
CA ARG A 173 1.07 19.47 -4.21
C ARG A 173 1.28 19.42 -5.73
N SER A 174 1.76 20.50 -6.34
CA SER A 174 2.02 20.59 -7.79
C SER A 174 3.14 19.66 -8.26
N GLN A 175 4.03 19.20 -7.37
CA GLN A 175 5.04 18.21 -7.74
C GLN A 175 4.44 16.84 -8.07
N CYS A 176 3.20 16.56 -7.63
CA CYS A 176 2.48 15.36 -8.04
C CYS A 176 2.25 15.31 -9.57
N ASP A 177 2.20 16.45 -10.25
CA ASP A 177 1.87 16.50 -11.69
C ASP A 177 2.94 15.80 -12.56
N SER A 178 4.17 15.66 -12.06
CA SER A 178 5.26 14.95 -12.74
C SER A 178 5.31 13.43 -12.48
N PHE A 179 4.47 12.92 -11.58
CA PHE A 179 4.49 11.52 -11.16
C PHE A 179 3.92 10.60 -12.25
N PRO A 180 4.29 9.30 -12.24
CA PRO A 180 3.55 8.28 -12.97
C PRO A 180 2.06 8.40 -12.68
N GLU A 181 1.26 8.21 -13.70
CA GLU A 181 -0.14 8.62 -13.68
C GLU A 181 -0.95 7.95 -12.56
N LEU A 182 -0.73 6.66 -12.32
CA LEU A 182 -1.39 5.90 -11.25
C LEU A 182 -0.95 6.28 -9.82
N LEU A 183 0.12 7.06 -9.67
CA LEU A 183 0.62 7.53 -8.37
C LEU A 183 0.14 8.94 -8.02
N LYS A 184 -0.42 9.68 -8.99
CA LYS A 184 -0.82 11.09 -8.78
C LYS A 184 -1.90 11.22 -7.72
N ASP A 185 -2.86 10.31 -7.71
CA ASP A 185 -4.02 10.42 -6.83
C ASP A 185 -3.63 10.18 -5.36
N GLY A 186 -2.80 9.17 -5.10
CA GLY A 186 -2.18 8.95 -3.79
C GLY A 186 -1.24 10.09 -3.37
N CYS A 187 -0.54 10.68 -4.33
CA CYS A 187 0.29 11.86 -4.09
C CYS A 187 -0.55 13.09 -3.69
N HIS A 188 -1.65 13.36 -4.38
CA HIS A 188 -2.55 14.46 -4.06
C HIS A 188 -3.27 14.23 -2.72
N TRP A 189 -3.63 12.99 -2.38
CA TRP A 189 -4.23 12.66 -1.09
C TRP A 189 -3.41 13.19 0.10
N ARG A 190 -2.06 13.13 0.00
CA ARG A 190 -1.14 13.66 1.02
C ARG A 190 -1.41 15.14 1.32
N PHE A 191 -1.67 15.95 0.30
CA PHE A 191 -1.89 17.39 0.46
C PHE A 191 -3.37 17.72 0.71
N ASP A 192 -4.29 16.88 0.22
CA ASP A 192 -5.72 17.16 0.21
C ASP A 192 -6.41 16.69 1.49
N TRP A 193 -6.50 15.37 1.69
CA TRP A 193 -7.16 14.80 2.86
C TRP A 193 -6.24 14.83 4.07
N PHE A 194 -4.97 14.44 3.87
CA PHE A 194 -3.96 14.37 4.93
C PHE A 194 -3.36 15.74 5.29
N LYS A 195 -3.76 16.81 4.58
CA LYS A 195 -3.38 18.22 4.86
C LYS A 195 -1.88 18.44 4.99
N ASN A 196 -1.08 17.62 4.29
CA ASN A 196 0.38 17.57 4.38
C ASN A 196 0.88 17.52 5.84
N ALA A 197 0.18 16.78 6.70
CA ALA A 197 0.57 16.60 8.09
C ALA A 197 1.99 16.00 8.15
N ASP A 198 2.85 16.60 8.97
CA ASP A 198 4.21 16.14 9.15
C ASP A 198 4.27 15.21 10.36
N ASN A 199 4.30 13.91 10.09
CA ASN A 199 4.45 12.83 11.09
C ASN A 199 3.47 12.96 12.28
N PRO A 200 2.14 13.05 12.03
CA PRO A 200 1.18 13.13 13.12
C PRO A 200 1.20 11.86 13.99
N ASP A 201 1.16 12.05 15.30
CA ASP A 201 0.96 10.97 16.27
C ASP A 201 -0.48 10.46 16.19
N PHE A 202 -0.71 9.26 16.68
CA PHE A 202 -2.03 8.63 16.71
C PHE A 202 -2.19 7.67 17.87
N THR A 203 -3.44 7.33 18.17
CA THR A 203 -3.78 6.07 18.84
C THR A 203 -4.21 5.05 17.79
N PHE A 204 -4.02 3.77 18.06
CA PHE A 204 -4.41 2.69 17.17
C PHE A 204 -5.09 1.55 17.91
N GLU A 205 -5.94 0.83 17.19
CA GLU A 205 -6.55 -0.44 17.59
C GLU A 205 -6.54 -1.38 16.39
N GLN A 206 -6.16 -2.64 16.61
CA GLN A 206 -6.25 -3.69 15.61
C GLN A 206 -7.73 -4.04 15.36
N VAL A 207 -8.12 -4.01 14.10
CA VAL A 207 -9.51 -4.21 13.67
C VAL A 207 -9.57 -5.25 12.55
N GLN A 208 -10.77 -5.78 12.33
CA GLN A 208 -11.05 -6.56 11.14
C GLN A 208 -10.80 -5.72 9.88
N CYS A 209 -10.10 -6.28 8.89
CA CYS A 209 -9.79 -5.58 7.65
C CYS A 209 -11.04 -5.28 6.81
N PRO A 210 -11.26 -4.02 6.40
CA PRO A 210 -12.23 -3.67 5.37
C PRO A 210 -12.02 -4.47 4.08
N LYS A 211 -13.11 -4.84 3.40
CA LYS A 211 -13.06 -5.62 2.16
C LYS A 211 -12.30 -4.88 1.05
N GLU A 212 -12.33 -3.55 1.08
CA GLU A 212 -11.63 -2.68 0.15
C GLU A 212 -10.11 -2.90 0.19
N LEU A 213 -9.52 -2.94 1.39
CA LEU A 213 -8.08 -3.18 1.58
C LEU A 213 -7.72 -4.62 1.19
N LEU A 214 -8.54 -5.59 1.59
CA LEU A 214 -8.33 -7.00 1.24
C LEU A 214 -8.42 -7.27 -0.27
N ALA A 215 -9.32 -6.58 -0.98
CA ALA A 215 -9.49 -6.72 -2.42
C ALA A 215 -8.29 -6.16 -3.21
N ILE A 216 -7.62 -5.15 -2.65
CA ILE A 216 -6.41 -4.56 -3.23
C ILE A 216 -5.20 -5.45 -2.96
N SER A 217 -4.96 -5.83 -1.70
CA SER A 217 -3.76 -6.60 -1.34
C SER A 217 -3.85 -8.09 -1.62
N GLY A 218 -5.06 -8.64 -1.74
CA GLY A 218 -5.29 -10.08 -1.81
C GLY A 218 -4.92 -10.84 -0.52
N CYS A 219 -4.50 -10.14 0.54
CA CYS A 219 -3.96 -10.75 1.74
C CYS A 219 -4.91 -10.56 2.92
N LYS A 220 -5.52 -11.65 3.37
CA LYS A 220 -6.36 -11.70 4.57
C LYS A 220 -5.75 -12.63 5.60
N ARG A 221 -5.64 -12.21 6.84
CA ARG A 221 -5.19 -13.07 7.94
C ARG A 221 -6.23 -14.13 8.31
N ASP A 222 -5.76 -15.29 8.73
CA ASP A 222 -6.64 -16.37 9.25
C ASP A 222 -7.37 -15.95 10.53
N ASP A 223 -6.74 -15.10 11.34
CA ASP A 223 -7.28 -14.59 12.61
C ASP A 223 -8.06 -13.27 12.47
N ASP A 224 -8.24 -12.73 11.26
CA ASP A 224 -8.88 -11.43 11.00
C ASP A 224 -10.26 -11.28 11.67
N SER A 225 -11.06 -12.34 11.67
CA SER A 225 -12.39 -12.35 12.30
C SER A 225 -12.38 -12.38 13.83
N SER A 226 -11.20 -12.50 14.45
CA SER A 226 -11.04 -12.46 15.91
C SER A 226 -10.97 -11.02 16.44
N PHE A 227 -10.82 -10.04 15.56
CA PHE A 227 -10.73 -8.62 15.90
C PHE A 227 -12.04 -7.88 15.61
N PRO A 228 -12.34 -6.78 16.33
CA PRO A 228 -13.58 -6.06 16.13
C PRO A 228 -13.64 -5.40 14.75
N ALA A 229 -14.83 -5.42 14.12
CA ALA A 229 -15.08 -4.57 12.98
C ALA A 229 -15.04 -3.08 13.37
N PHE A 230 -14.47 -2.24 12.52
CA PHE A 230 -14.47 -0.79 12.73
C PHE A 230 -15.90 -0.24 12.73
N LYS A 231 -16.24 0.57 13.75
CA LYS A 231 -17.59 1.10 13.98
C LYS A 231 -17.80 2.56 13.55
N GLY A 232 -16.86 3.16 12.81
CA GLY A 232 -17.00 4.55 12.33
C GLY A 232 -17.83 4.66 11.05
N ASN A 233 -18.13 5.91 10.64
CA ASN A 233 -18.84 6.18 9.39
C ASN A 233 -17.95 5.83 8.18
N THR A 234 -18.31 4.78 7.46
CA THR A 234 -17.64 4.31 6.24
C THR A 234 -18.37 4.74 4.96
N THR A 235 -19.36 5.63 5.07
CA THR A 235 -20.12 6.12 3.92
C THR A 235 -19.26 7.08 3.10
N PRO A 236 -19.14 6.88 1.76
CA PRO A 236 -18.41 7.82 0.93
C PRO A 236 -19.07 9.20 0.81
N SER A 237 -18.28 10.29 0.83
CA SER A 237 -18.79 11.68 0.76
C SER A 237 -19.65 11.98 -0.48
N ASN A 238 -19.55 11.19 -1.55
CA ASN A 238 -20.31 11.37 -2.79
C ASN A 238 -21.50 10.41 -2.97
N ALA A 239 -21.84 9.61 -1.95
CA ALA A 239 -23.09 8.86 -1.95
C ALA A 239 -24.28 9.79 -1.58
N LYS A 240 -24.48 10.89 -2.31
CA LYS A 240 -25.72 11.67 -2.19
C LYS A 240 -26.75 11.11 -3.19
N PRO A 241 -27.89 10.57 -2.74
CA PRO A 241 -29.05 10.38 -3.60
C PRO A 241 -29.45 11.76 -4.13
N SER A 242 -29.64 11.86 -5.43
CA SER A 242 -30.15 13.06 -6.08
C SER A 242 -31.47 13.50 -5.41
N GLY A 243 -31.42 14.54 -4.59
CA GLY A 243 -32.64 15.15 -4.05
C GLY A 243 -32.46 15.74 -2.67
N GLU A 244 -31.73 16.86 -2.56
CA GLU A 244 -32.17 18.00 -1.74
C GLU A 244 -31.21 19.17 -1.92
N LYS A 245 -31.77 20.29 -2.37
CA LYS A 245 -31.08 21.58 -2.48
C LYS A 245 -30.80 22.09 -1.08
N SER A 246 -29.54 22.24 -0.71
CA SER A 246 -29.17 23.08 0.43
C SER A 246 -28.70 24.43 -0.10
N ALA A 247 -29.39 25.48 0.36
CA ALA A 247 -29.16 26.86 -0.02
C ALA A 247 -27.81 27.34 0.54
N ALA A 248 -27.02 27.97 -0.33
CA ALA A 248 -25.80 28.67 0.04
C ALA A 248 -26.13 29.89 0.90
N ALA A 249 -25.67 29.90 2.14
CA ALA A 249 -25.59 31.12 2.94
C ALA A 249 -24.23 31.78 2.67
N ALA A 250 -24.27 32.86 1.89
CA ALA A 250 -23.15 33.75 1.65
C ALA A 250 -22.90 34.64 2.88
N GLN A 251 -21.64 34.80 3.28
CA GLN A 251 -21.19 35.94 4.06
C GLN A 251 -19.81 36.43 3.57
N PRO A 252 -19.51 37.73 3.70
CA PRO A 252 -18.72 38.49 2.73
C PRO A 252 -17.24 38.60 3.10
N GLN A 253 -16.37 38.51 2.09
CA GLN A 253 -14.98 38.92 2.16
C GLN A 253 -14.87 40.44 2.29
N LYS A 254 -14.10 40.91 3.28
CA LYS A 254 -13.61 42.28 3.35
C LYS A 254 -12.12 42.27 3.02
N THR A 255 -11.79 42.85 1.87
CA THR A 255 -10.45 43.16 1.40
C THR A 255 -9.90 44.36 2.18
N GLU A 256 -8.66 44.26 2.65
CA GLU A 256 -7.83 45.44 2.89
C GLU A 256 -6.40 45.16 2.44
N GLN A 257 -5.89 46.07 1.62
CA GLN A 257 -4.68 45.99 0.85
C GLN A 257 -3.79 47.14 1.33
N ALA A 258 -2.57 46.86 1.79
CA ALA A 258 -1.54 47.88 1.96
C ALA A 258 -0.16 47.28 1.72
N ALA A 259 0.57 47.93 0.82
CA ALA A 259 1.89 47.55 0.30
C ALA A 259 3.03 48.20 1.14
N PRO A 260 4.33 48.11 0.75
CA PRO A 260 5.41 47.63 1.62
C PRO A 260 6.31 48.74 2.18
N VAL A 261 7.07 48.44 3.25
CA VAL A 261 8.18 49.29 3.72
C VAL A 261 9.42 48.45 4.04
N VAL A 262 10.55 48.86 3.48
CA VAL A 262 11.90 48.26 3.55
C VAL A 262 12.78 49.11 4.49
N GLN A 263 13.40 48.44 5.50
CA GLN A 263 14.70 48.62 6.21
C GLN A 263 15.20 50.04 6.62
N LYS A 264 16.00 50.32 7.67
CA LYS A 264 16.99 49.65 8.57
C LYS A 264 17.40 50.70 9.66
N PRO A 265 18.57 50.62 10.35
CA PRO A 265 19.05 49.79 11.48
C PRO A 265 19.15 50.57 12.81
N SER A 266 19.40 49.89 13.93
CA SER A 266 19.99 50.51 15.14
C SER A 266 21.05 49.62 15.78
N THR A 267 22.17 50.26 16.04
CA THR A 267 23.46 49.82 16.58
C THR A 267 23.47 49.63 18.10
N LYS A 268 24.16 48.61 18.61
CA LYS A 268 25.15 48.78 19.70
C LYS A 268 26.07 47.57 19.86
N ALA A 269 27.27 47.87 20.32
CA ALA A 269 28.51 47.13 20.15
C ALA A 269 28.81 46.08 21.25
N ALA A 270 29.83 45.29 20.92
CA ALA A 270 30.31 44.08 21.57
C ALA A 270 31.13 44.31 22.85
N THR A 271 31.18 43.25 23.66
CA THR A 271 32.31 42.87 24.50
C THR A 271 32.60 41.38 24.26
N GLU A 272 33.83 41.05 23.86
CA GLU A 272 34.34 39.67 23.72
C GLU A 272 34.35 38.93 25.07
N PRO A 273 34.34 37.58 25.03
CA PRO A 273 35.59 36.91 25.41
C PRO A 273 35.97 35.69 24.56
N ILE A 274 37.25 35.67 24.19
CA ILE A 274 38.22 34.56 24.28
C ILE A 274 37.80 33.21 23.67
N ALA A 275 38.43 32.93 22.53
CA ALA A 275 38.47 31.64 21.88
C ALA A 275 39.13 30.56 22.77
N THR A 276 38.39 29.49 23.04
CA THR A 276 38.96 28.17 23.34
C THR A 276 38.54 27.20 22.23
N LYS A 277 39.55 26.62 21.59
CA LYS A 277 39.46 25.65 20.50
C LYS A 277 39.17 24.26 21.08
N PRO A 278 38.11 23.53 20.69
CA PRO A 278 38.04 22.09 20.89
C PRO A 278 38.62 21.35 19.69
N ALA A 279 39.45 20.36 20.00
CA ALA A 279 40.15 19.52 19.06
C ALA A 279 39.21 18.72 18.15
N THR A 280 39.56 18.68 16.86
CA THR A 280 39.07 17.70 15.89
C THR A 280 39.47 16.29 16.34
N VAL A 281 38.50 15.48 16.74
CA VAL A 281 38.67 14.03 16.86
C VAL A 281 38.38 13.41 15.49
N LYS A 282 39.44 12.95 14.83
CA LYS A 282 39.38 12.15 13.61
C LYS A 282 38.93 10.73 13.97
N PRO A 283 37.85 10.16 13.39
CA PRO A 283 37.54 8.76 13.59
C PRO A 283 38.63 7.89 12.96
N ALA A 284 39.15 6.92 13.72
CA ALA A 284 40.06 5.90 13.21
C ALA A 284 39.33 4.98 12.21
N PRO A 285 40.01 4.50 11.16
CA PRO A 285 39.39 3.58 10.20
C PRO A 285 39.22 2.20 10.85
N VAL A 286 37.98 1.80 11.10
CA VAL A 286 37.66 0.41 11.45
C VAL A 286 37.73 -0.42 10.18
N LYS A 287 38.81 -1.21 10.05
CA LYS A 287 38.98 -2.20 8.99
C LYS A 287 38.06 -3.39 9.26
N PRO A 288 37.14 -3.79 8.36
CA PRO A 288 36.36 -5.00 8.54
C PRO A 288 37.29 -6.23 8.49
N ALA A 289 37.19 -7.11 9.48
CA ALA A 289 37.82 -8.41 9.44
C ALA A 289 37.12 -9.29 8.38
N PRO A 290 37.85 -10.08 7.58
CA PRO A 290 37.24 -10.93 6.57
C PRO A 290 36.59 -12.14 7.25
N VAL A 291 35.26 -12.17 7.29
CA VAL A 291 34.51 -13.39 7.61
C VAL A 291 34.54 -14.29 6.38
N LYS A 292 35.38 -15.32 6.43
CA LYS A 292 35.46 -16.38 5.43
C LYS A 292 34.21 -17.26 5.53
N PRO A 293 33.37 -17.42 4.50
CA PRO A 293 32.27 -18.37 4.53
C PRO A 293 32.83 -19.80 4.59
N ALA A 294 32.35 -20.60 5.55
CA ALA A 294 32.59 -22.03 5.57
C ALA A 294 31.90 -22.70 4.37
N PRO A 295 32.53 -23.66 3.68
CA PRO A 295 31.93 -24.31 2.52
C PRO A 295 30.82 -25.27 2.96
N VAL A 296 29.57 -24.93 2.66
CA VAL A 296 28.45 -25.87 2.74
C VAL A 296 28.50 -26.76 1.50
N LYS A 297 28.87 -28.02 1.72
CA LYS A 297 28.86 -29.09 0.71
C LYS A 297 27.40 -29.47 0.40
N PRO A 298 26.93 -29.39 -0.86
CA PRO A 298 25.61 -29.90 -1.22
C PRO A 298 25.58 -31.43 -1.12
N ALA A 299 24.54 -31.98 -0.50
CA ALA A 299 24.23 -33.40 -0.54
C ALA A 299 23.79 -33.83 -1.97
N PRO A 300 24.14 -35.03 -2.44
CA PRO A 300 23.90 -35.43 -3.82
C PRO A 300 22.43 -35.81 -4.06
N VAL A 301 21.78 -35.12 -4.99
CA VAL A 301 20.47 -35.52 -5.52
C VAL A 301 20.70 -36.57 -6.61
N LYS A 302 20.07 -37.74 -6.43
CA LYS A 302 20.11 -38.89 -7.35
C LYS A 302 19.16 -38.63 -8.54
N PRO A 303 19.60 -38.76 -9.80
CA PRO A 303 18.71 -38.54 -10.95
C PRO A 303 17.85 -39.77 -11.23
N THR A 304 16.52 -39.63 -11.20
CA THR A 304 15.59 -40.62 -11.73
C THR A 304 15.36 -40.39 -13.22
N LYS A 305 15.46 -41.50 -13.96
CA LYS A 305 15.56 -41.58 -15.43
C LYS A 305 14.26 -41.22 -16.14
N VAL A 306 14.42 -40.47 -17.22
CA VAL A 306 13.49 -40.40 -18.36
C VAL A 306 13.33 -41.79 -18.96
N VAL A 307 12.09 -42.23 -19.16
CA VAL A 307 11.76 -43.38 -20.03
C VAL A 307 10.70 -42.93 -21.02
N ASN A 308 11.08 -42.92 -22.29
CA ASN A 308 10.19 -42.70 -23.44
C ASN A 308 10.02 -44.03 -24.19
N LYS A 309 8.74 -44.41 -24.41
CA LYS A 309 8.18 -45.22 -25.52
C LYS A 309 8.56 -46.72 -25.63
N PRO A 310 7.96 -47.53 -26.55
CA PRO A 310 6.65 -47.47 -27.27
C PRO A 310 5.88 -48.83 -27.29
N LYS A 311 4.57 -48.82 -27.62
CA LYS A 311 3.77 -49.93 -28.24
C LYS A 311 2.28 -49.51 -28.26
N THR A 312 1.40 -49.79 -29.21
CA THR A 312 1.41 -50.42 -30.55
C THR A 312 0.05 -50.12 -31.19
N THR A 313 0.00 -50.18 -32.51
CA THR A 313 -1.15 -50.04 -33.39
C THR A 313 -2.23 -51.12 -33.20
N SER A 314 -3.51 -50.73 -33.28
CA SER A 314 -4.60 -51.57 -33.82
C SER A 314 -5.67 -50.69 -34.48
N LYS A 315 -5.90 -50.89 -35.79
CA LYS A 315 -7.16 -50.61 -36.52
C LYS A 315 -8.09 -51.83 -36.29
N VAL A 316 -9.42 -51.75 -36.25
CA VAL A 316 -10.47 -51.57 -37.30
C VAL A 316 -11.80 -51.71 -36.49
N GLY A 317 -12.97 -51.15 -36.76
CA GLY A 317 -13.57 -50.37 -37.85
C GLY A 317 -15.07 -50.19 -37.55
N GLY A 318 -15.84 -49.61 -38.49
CA GLY A 318 -17.30 -49.68 -38.47
C GLY A 318 -18.04 -48.35 -38.62
N THR A 319 -18.24 -47.96 -39.87
CA THR A 319 -19.13 -46.92 -40.41
C THR A 319 -20.55 -46.88 -39.84
N LYS A 320 -21.06 -45.67 -39.53
CA LYS A 320 -22.39 -45.20 -39.97
C LYS A 320 -22.37 -43.69 -40.26
N THR A 321 -22.94 -43.36 -41.42
CA THR A 321 -23.06 -42.04 -42.04
C THR A 321 -24.30 -41.29 -41.55
N ARG A 322 -24.18 -39.97 -41.35
CA ARG A 322 -25.06 -38.87 -41.82
C ARG A 322 -25.03 -37.66 -40.87
N GLY A 323 -24.87 -36.47 -41.45
CA GLY A 323 -25.18 -35.18 -40.81
C GLY A 323 -24.19 -34.07 -41.15
N LYS A 324 -24.48 -33.27 -42.18
CA LYS A 324 -23.76 -32.03 -42.53
C LYS A 324 -23.82 -31.03 -41.36
N CYS A 325 -22.67 -30.59 -40.85
CA CYS A 325 -22.54 -29.30 -40.16
C CYS A 325 -21.97 -28.27 -41.16
N PRO A 326 -22.59 -27.08 -41.32
CA PRO A 326 -22.03 -26.02 -42.16
C PRO A 326 -20.76 -25.44 -41.51
N ALA A 327 -19.70 -25.33 -42.31
CA ALA A 327 -18.45 -24.70 -41.93
C ALA A 327 -18.66 -23.21 -41.64
N THR A 328 -18.51 -22.80 -40.38
CA THR A 328 -18.44 -21.38 -40.01
C THR A 328 -17.08 -20.81 -40.42
N LYS A 329 -17.15 -19.78 -41.26
CA LYS A 329 -16.05 -18.94 -41.74
C LYS A 329 -15.22 -18.38 -40.56
N PRO A 330 -13.89 -18.24 -40.66
CA PRO A 330 -13.09 -17.69 -39.56
C PRO A 330 -13.46 -16.23 -39.31
N THR A 331 -14.05 -15.95 -38.16
CA THR A 331 -14.28 -14.60 -37.68
C THR A 331 -12.95 -13.96 -37.27
N LYS A 332 -12.71 -12.78 -37.85
CA LYS A 332 -11.70 -11.78 -37.48
C LYS A 332 -11.49 -11.74 -35.96
N PRO A 333 -10.24 -11.69 -35.44
CA PRO A 333 -9.98 -11.54 -34.01
C PRO A 333 -10.72 -10.31 -33.49
N ALA A 334 -11.56 -10.51 -32.48
CA ALA A 334 -12.19 -9.42 -31.75
C ALA A 334 -11.08 -8.53 -31.15
N ALA A 335 -11.28 -7.22 -31.21
CA ALA A 335 -10.45 -6.27 -30.48
C ALA A 335 -10.36 -6.69 -29.00
N PRO A 336 -9.22 -6.49 -28.32
CA PRO A 336 -9.06 -6.86 -26.92
C PRO A 336 -10.15 -6.17 -26.10
N GLN A 337 -11.08 -6.97 -25.55
CA GLN A 337 -12.09 -6.45 -24.65
C GLN A 337 -11.36 -5.94 -23.41
N LYS A 338 -11.48 -4.64 -23.10
CA LYS A 338 -11.03 -4.07 -21.83
C LYS A 338 -11.72 -4.89 -20.73
N SER A 339 -10.96 -5.70 -20.00
CA SER A 339 -11.47 -6.47 -18.87
C SER A 339 -12.07 -5.51 -17.84
N ALA A 340 -13.26 -5.84 -17.34
CA ALA A 340 -13.93 -5.00 -16.34
C ALA A 340 -13.08 -4.90 -15.06
N VAL A 341 -13.02 -3.70 -14.47
CA VAL A 341 -12.25 -3.42 -13.24
C VAL A 341 -12.88 -4.18 -12.07
N ALA A 342 -12.05 -4.89 -11.30
CA ALA A 342 -12.53 -5.67 -10.16
C ALA A 342 -13.25 -4.80 -9.12
N ILE A 343 -14.19 -5.39 -8.38
CA ILE A 343 -14.86 -4.71 -7.27
C ILE A 343 -13.79 -4.21 -6.29
N TYR A 344 -13.95 -2.97 -5.82
CA TYR A 344 -13.03 -2.21 -4.96
C TYR A 344 -11.71 -1.76 -5.60
N HIS A 345 -11.51 -1.98 -6.90
CA HIS A 345 -10.35 -1.41 -7.61
C HIS A 345 -10.68 -0.02 -8.18
N GLN A 346 -9.63 0.77 -8.40
CA GLN A 346 -9.78 2.11 -8.96
C GLN A 346 -10.28 2.02 -10.41
N CYS A 347 -11.46 2.60 -10.64
CA CYS A 347 -12.13 2.61 -11.94
C CYS A 347 -12.15 3.99 -12.58
N GLY A 348 -11.67 5.00 -11.88
CA GLY A 348 -11.62 6.37 -12.38
C GLY A 348 -10.74 7.23 -11.49
N GLY A 349 -10.54 8.46 -11.91
CA GLY A 349 -9.64 9.38 -11.22
C GLY A 349 -9.39 10.62 -12.05
N SER A 350 -8.18 11.16 -11.96
CA SER A 350 -7.79 12.36 -12.68
C SER A 350 -8.04 12.23 -14.20
N LYS A 351 -8.30 13.35 -14.88
CA LYS A 351 -8.47 13.37 -16.35
C LYS A 351 -7.21 12.91 -17.09
N SER A 352 -6.03 13.03 -16.47
CA SER A 352 -4.80 12.52 -17.06
C SER A 352 -4.71 10.99 -16.97
N ALA A 353 -5.23 10.38 -15.89
CA ALA A 353 -5.26 8.93 -15.69
C ALA A 353 -6.39 8.25 -16.46
N TYR A 354 -7.52 8.93 -16.56
CA TYR A 354 -8.75 8.44 -17.17
C TYR A 354 -9.23 9.46 -18.21
N PRO A 355 -8.50 9.65 -19.33
CA PRO A 355 -8.85 10.64 -20.34
C PRO A 355 -10.20 10.34 -21.03
N ASP A 356 -10.57 9.08 -21.10
CA ASP A 356 -11.84 8.59 -21.64
C ASP A 356 -12.94 8.46 -20.57
N GLY A 357 -12.68 8.92 -19.34
CA GLY A 357 -13.55 8.74 -18.19
C GLY A 357 -13.40 7.38 -17.50
N SER A 358 -14.32 7.11 -16.57
CA SER A 358 -14.30 5.91 -15.75
C SER A 358 -14.39 4.61 -16.57
N LEU A 359 -13.58 3.63 -16.19
CA LEU A 359 -13.64 2.26 -16.68
C LEU A 359 -14.88 1.53 -16.17
N SER A 360 -15.35 0.56 -16.95
CA SER A 360 -16.45 -0.33 -16.55
C SER A 360 -16.01 -1.24 -15.41
N CYS A 361 -16.82 -1.30 -14.35
CA CYS A 361 -16.62 -2.21 -13.24
C CYS A 361 -17.17 -3.61 -13.50
N ALA A 362 -16.67 -4.60 -12.76
CA ALA A 362 -17.15 -5.97 -12.79
C ALA A 362 -18.65 -6.04 -12.47
N SER A 363 -19.33 -7.06 -13.00
CA SER A 363 -20.78 -7.25 -12.81
C SER A 363 -21.18 -7.16 -11.33
N GLY A 364 -22.28 -6.43 -11.05
CA GLY A 364 -22.76 -6.19 -9.69
C GLY A 364 -22.08 -5.03 -8.96
N SER A 365 -21.26 -4.22 -9.65
CA SER A 365 -20.66 -3.01 -9.10
C SER A 365 -20.70 -1.83 -10.09
N LYS A 366 -20.59 -0.62 -9.56
CA LYS A 366 -20.57 0.65 -10.33
C LYS A 366 -19.37 1.48 -9.95
N CYS A 367 -18.84 2.24 -10.91
CA CYS A 367 -17.73 3.16 -10.63
C CYS A 367 -18.28 4.38 -9.88
N VAL A 368 -17.93 4.52 -8.61
CA VAL A 368 -18.35 5.63 -7.76
C VAL A 368 -17.20 6.62 -7.62
N LYS A 369 -17.43 7.86 -8.04
CA LYS A 369 -16.48 8.96 -7.84
C LYS A 369 -16.38 9.31 -6.36
N MET A 370 -15.21 9.17 -5.76
CA MET A 370 -14.93 9.57 -4.37
C MET A 370 -14.43 11.01 -4.31
N ASN A 371 -13.55 11.39 -5.24
CA ASN A 371 -13.11 12.77 -5.46
C ASN A 371 -12.66 12.93 -6.93
N ASP A 372 -12.10 14.10 -7.29
CA ASP A 372 -11.63 14.38 -8.67
C ASP A 372 -10.47 13.50 -9.14
N TYR A 373 -9.83 12.82 -8.19
CA TYR A 373 -8.63 12.01 -8.38
C TYR A 373 -8.91 10.52 -8.13
N TYR A 374 -9.99 10.13 -7.45
CA TYR A 374 -10.24 8.72 -7.16
C TYR A 374 -11.70 8.35 -7.37
N SER A 375 -11.93 7.31 -8.17
CA SER A 375 -13.20 6.62 -8.28
C SER A 375 -12.96 5.12 -8.12
N GLN A 376 -13.84 4.44 -7.39
CA GLN A 376 -13.69 3.02 -7.05
C GLN A 376 -14.91 2.23 -7.50
N CYS A 377 -14.71 0.99 -7.94
CA CYS A 377 -15.82 0.07 -8.15
C CYS A 377 -16.44 -0.29 -6.80
N VAL A 378 -17.68 0.12 -6.57
CA VAL A 378 -18.42 -0.20 -5.34
C VAL A 378 -19.58 -1.14 -5.69
N PRO A 379 -19.87 -2.20 -4.89
CA PRO A 379 -21.06 -3.02 -5.08
C PRO A 379 -22.34 -2.19 -5.21
N ASN A 380 -23.27 -2.65 -6.06
CA ASN A 380 -24.49 -1.92 -6.41
C ASN A 380 -25.42 -1.62 -5.23
#